data_AF-A0A2S8NSY4-F1
#
_entry.id   AF-A0A2S8NSY4-F1
#
_cell.length_a   1.000
_cell.length_b   1.000
_cell.length_c   1.000
_cell.angle_alpha   90.00
_cell.angle_beta   90.00
_cell.angle_gamma   90.00
#
_symmetry.space_group_name_H-M   'P 1'
#
loop_
_entity.id
_entity.type
_entity.pdbx_description
1 polymer ?
#
loop_
_entity_poly.entity_id
_entity_poly.type
_entity_poly.pdbx_seq_one_letter_code
_entity_poly.pdbx_strand_id
1 'polypeptide(L)'
;MSKKNVSLFKKHNKIVRKYFKNDIPTFIWFIFDQIIFLIISILFILNLFSSLEQNITSYIIICGSFYLLLKFTYTNWTTKNKFFKKIFIFDYKLKLNNQKFRAQRSLEFVPIWFWICIIFYNFIIVVFINYEINNFLNNKIISKALLESMLNVMLIPSFLNSFQKLTQSDKQVESNYNNLIKNQYFSNESLFKDAKFVENYLNVEFKKNKLTSKKGLFIFINSKDLNEKDVLEIKKINEKILNEYSNLWSNYYELLEQNSVMKFSSKRNKRLFWIERIYDHIFLDFFKL
;
A
#
# COMPACT_ATOMS: atom_id res chain seq x y z
N MET A 1 14.17 -27.21 -15.73
CA MET A 1 13.82 -26.55 -14.45
C MET A 1 14.87 -26.93 -13.42
N SER A 2 15.74 -26.03 -12.95
CA SER A 2 16.64 -26.40 -11.83
C SER A 2 15.88 -26.27 -10.51
N LYS A 3 15.96 -27.29 -9.64
CA LYS A 3 15.32 -27.31 -8.31
C LYS A 3 15.70 -26.08 -7.46
N LYS A 4 16.92 -25.55 -7.64
CA LYS A 4 17.46 -24.35 -6.96
C LYS A 4 16.66 -23.06 -7.23
N ASN A 5 16.01 -22.93 -8.39
CA ASN A 5 15.34 -21.68 -8.73
C ASN A 5 13.96 -21.58 -8.06
N VAL A 6 13.25 -22.70 -7.90
CA VAL A 6 11.92 -22.76 -7.24
C VAL A 6 12.03 -22.54 -5.73
N SER A 7 13.13 -22.98 -5.11
CA SER A 7 13.38 -22.72 -3.68
C SER A 7 13.57 -21.24 -3.37
N LEU A 8 14.22 -20.48 -4.25
CA LEU A 8 14.55 -19.07 -4.07
C LEU A 8 13.30 -18.17 -3.97
N PHE A 9 12.41 -18.28 -4.96
CA PHE A 9 11.13 -17.58 -4.93
C PHE A 9 10.28 -17.95 -3.71
N LYS A 10 10.19 -19.26 -3.39
CA LYS A 10 9.43 -19.71 -2.22
C LYS A 10 10.03 -19.17 -0.92
N LYS A 11 11.36 -19.08 -0.81
CA LYS A 11 12.09 -18.51 0.32
C LYS A 11 11.74 -17.03 0.52
N HIS A 12 11.99 -16.18 -0.48
CA HIS A 12 11.74 -14.74 -0.33
C HIS A 12 10.26 -14.40 -0.22
N ASN A 13 9.36 -15.09 -0.94
CA ASN A 13 7.93 -14.89 -0.77
C ASN A 13 7.47 -15.28 0.64
N LYS A 14 8.04 -16.34 1.24
CA LYS A 14 7.76 -16.71 2.64
C LYS A 14 8.27 -15.65 3.62
N ILE A 15 9.45 -15.06 3.37
CA ILE A 15 10.02 -13.99 4.19
C ILE A 15 9.13 -12.74 4.11
N VAL A 16 8.88 -12.25 2.90
CA VAL A 16 8.10 -11.04 2.65
C VAL A 16 6.66 -11.17 3.19
N ARG A 17 6.02 -12.34 3.04
CA ARG A 17 4.67 -12.59 3.58
C ARG A 17 4.57 -12.43 5.09
N LYS A 18 5.63 -12.63 5.88
CA LYS A 18 5.59 -12.42 7.33
C LYS A 18 5.31 -10.97 7.71
N TYR A 19 5.74 -10.04 6.85
CA TYR A 19 5.58 -8.61 7.08
C TYR A 19 4.22 -8.09 6.58
N PHE A 20 3.55 -8.80 5.68
CA PHE A 20 2.19 -8.44 5.26
C PHE A 20 1.16 -8.86 6.31
N LYS A 21 0.54 -7.89 6.97
CA LYS A 21 -0.63 -8.13 7.82
C LYS A 21 -1.86 -7.45 7.21
N ASN A 22 -3.00 -8.09 7.35
CA ASN A 22 -4.27 -7.54 6.92
C ASN A 22 -4.77 -6.54 7.95
N ASP A 23 -5.21 -5.38 7.49
CA ASP A 23 -5.94 -4.41 8.28
C ASP A 23 -7.44 -4.76 8.21
N ILE A 24 -7.89 -5.52 9.22
CA ILE A 24 -9.22 -6.18 9.25
C ILE A 24 -10.37 -5.20 8.95
N PRO A 25 -10.46 -4.01 9.56
CA PRO A 25 -11.52 -3.05 9.24
C PRO A 25 -11.55 -2.67 7.76
N THR A 26 -10.41 -2.35 7.18
CA THR A 26 -10.34 -1.97 5.75
C THR A 26 -10.69 -3.14 4.83
N PHE A 27 -10.36 -4.37 5.23
CA PHE A 27 -10.73 -5.57 4.47
C PHE A 27 -12.24 -5.81 4.49
N ILE A 28 -12.89 -5.69 5.64
CA ILE A 28 -14.35 -5.84 5.78
C ILE A 28 -15.07 -4.79 4.93
N TRP A 29 -14.63 -3.53 5.01
CA TRP A 29 -15.18 -2.45 4.18
C TRP A 29 -15.02 -2.71 2.68
N PHE A 30 -13.88 -3.28 2.26
CA PHE A 30 -13.67 -3.64 0.87
C PHE A 30 -14.62 -4.76 0.42
N ILE A 31 -14.78 -5.82 1.22
CA ILE A 31 -15.72 -6.93 0.94
C ILE A 31 -17.15 -6.40 0.80
N PHE A 32 -17.57 -5.52 1.71
CA PHE A 32 -18.89 -4.89 1.69
C PHE A 32 -19.14 -4.14 0.38
N ASP A 33 -18.17 -3.36 -0.10
CA ASP A 33 -18.28 -2.67 -1.39
C ASP A 33 -18.40 -3.64 -2.57
N GLN A 34 -17.66 -4.76 -2.54
CA GLN A 34 -17.75 -5.78 -3.59
C GLN A 34 -19.14 -6.43 -3.62
N ILE A 35 -19.75 -6.65 -2.45
CA ILE A 35 -21.11 -7.19 -2.35
C ILE A 35 -22.11 -6.21 -2.92
N ILE A 36 -22.05 -4.92 -2.54
CA ILE A 36 -22.93 -3.89 -3.09
C ILE A 36 -22.79 -3.80 -4.60
N PHE A 37 -21.56 -3.76 -5.11
CA PHE A 37 -21.29 -3.71 -6.55
C PHE A 37 -21.85 -4.93 -7.29
N LEU A 38 -21.72 -6.13 -6.72
CA LEU A 38 -22.25 -7.36 -7.29
C LEU A 38 -23.79 -7.38 -7.30
N ILE A 39 -24.42 -6.93 -6.21
CA ILE A 39 -25.89 -6.81 -6.14
C ILE A 39 -26.39 -5.83 -7.21
N ILE A 40 -25.78 -4.64 -7.32
CA ILE A 40 -26.16 -3.65 -8.34
C ILE A 40 -25.95 -4.20 -9.74
N SER A 41 -24.85 -4.91 -9.99
CA SER A 41 -24.56 -5.50 -11.30
C SER A 41 -25.60 -6.55 -11.68
N ILE A 42 -26.00 -7.42 -10.75
CA ILE A 42 -27.06 -8.41 -10.98
C ILE A 42 -28.39 -7.70 -11.23
N LEU A 43 -28.75 -6.71 -10.41
CA LEU A 43 -29.99 -5.95 -10.58
C LEU A 43 -30.01 -5.22 -11.93
N PHE A 44 -28.90 -4.61 -12.35
CA PHE A 44 -28.79 -3.94 -13.63
C PHE A 44 -28.96 -4.92 -14.80
N ILE A 45 -28.30 -6.08 -14.75
CA ILE A 45 -28.45 -7.13 -15.77
C ILE A 45 -29.90 -7.62 -15.83
N LEU A 46 -30.52 -7.88 -14.67
CA LEU A 46 -31.93 -8.28 -14.63
C LEU A 46 -32.85 -7.19 -15.16
N ASN A 47 -32.58 -5.91 -14.87
CA ASN A 47 -33.33 -4.75 -15.37
C ASN A 47 -33.21 -4.61 -16.90
N LEU A 48 -32.09 -5.05 -17.50
CA LEU A 48 -31.91 -5.05 -18.96
C LEU A 48 -32.74 -6.13 -19.66
N PHE A 49 -32.84 -7.34 -19.07
CA PHE A 49 -33.52 -8.48 -19.69
C PHE A 49 -35.00 -8.58 -19.33
N SER A 50 -35.37 -8.06 -18.17
CA SER A 50 -36.74 -8.00 -17.72
C SER A 50 -37.33 -6.69 -18.25
N SER A 51 -38.20 -6.75 -19.25
CA SER A 51 -39.01 -5.60 -19.71
C SER A 51 -40.03 -5.11 -18.66
N LEU A 52 -39.88 -5.52 -17.40
CA LEU A 52 -40.65 -5.03 -16.28
C LEU A 52 -40.06 -3.68 -15.88
N GLU A 53 -40.76 -2.60 -16.22
CA GLU A 53 -40.57 -1.24 -15.71
C GLU A 53 -40.75 -1.20 -14.17
N GLN A 54 -39.83 -1.83 -13.44
CA GLN A 54 -39.80 -1.75 -12.00
C GLN A 54 -39.04 -0.48 -11.63
N ASN A 55 -39.80 0.59 -11.40
CA ASN A 55 -39.26 1.87 -10.93
C ASN A 55 -38.37 1.71 -9.69
N ILE A 56 -38.66 0.72 -8.84
CA ILE A 56 -37.91 0.43 -7.61
C ILE A 56 -36.50 -0.11 -7.91
N THR A 57 -36.35 -1.04 -8.85
CA THR A 57 -35.02 -1.59 -9.20
C THR A 57 -34.12 -0.50 -9.77
N SER A 58 -34.66 0.35 -10.65
CA SER A 58 -33.93 1.48 -11.23
C SER A 58 -33.44 2.48 -10.17
N TYR A 59 -34.29 2.81 -9.18
CA TYR A 59 -33.87 3.64 -8.04
C TYR A 59 -32.78 2.98 -7.17
N ILE A 60 -32.88 1.68 -6.92
CA ILE A 60 -31.85 0.94 -6.16
C ILE A 60 -30.51 0.95 -6.91
N ILE A 61 -30.53 0.76 -8.23
CA ILE A 61 -29.34 0.81 -9.08
C ILE A 61 -28.71 2.20 -9.01
N ILE A 62 -29.49 3.27 -9.19
CA ILE A 62 -28.99 4.66 -9.13
C ILE A 62 -28.40 4.95 -7.75
N CYS A 63 -29.14 4.72 -6.67
CA CYS A 63 -28.70 5.03 -5.32
C CYS A 63 -27.47 4.21 -4.90
N GLY A 64 -27.45 2.92 -5.21
CA GLY A 64 -26.32 2.05 -4.92
C GLY A 64 -25.06 2.44 -5.71
N SER A 65 -25.22 2.72 -7.01
CA SER A 65 -24.12 3.14 -7.88
C SER A 65 -23.57 4.49 -7.43
N PHE A 66 -24.46 5.43 -7.08
CA PHE A 66 -24.10 6.74 -6.57
C PHE A 66 -23.35 6.66 -5.23
N TYR A 67 -23.80 5.80 -4.30
CA TYR A 67 -23.11 5.53 -3.05
C TYR A 67 -21.66 5.06 -3.28
N LEU A 68 -21.46 4.08 -4.16
CA LEU A 68 -20.13 3.57 -4.49
C LEU A 68 -19.24 4.66 -5.12
N LEU A 69 -19.82 5.47 -6.01
CA LEU A 69 -19.13 6.60 -6.65
C LEU A 69 -18.65 7.64 -5.62
N LEU A 70 -19.54 8.02 -4.69
CA LEU A 70 -19.28 9.04 -3.68
C LEU A 70 -18.20 8.54 -2.70
N LYS A 71 -18.30 7.28 -2.28
CA LYS A 71 -17.28 6.63 -1.46
C LYS A 71 -15.92 6.64 -2.15
N PHE A 72 -15.87 6.20 -3.42
CA PHE A 72 -14.63 6.18 -4.18
C PHE A 72 -14.01 7.57 -4.32
N THR A 73 -14.84 8.58 -4.61
CA THR A 73 -14.41 9.97 -4.71
C THR A 73 -13.83 10.46 -3.38
N TYR A 74 -14.50 10.17 -2.27
CA TYR A 74 -14.03 10.52 -0.93
C TYR A 74 -12.70 9.81 -0.57
N THR A 75 -12.59 8.50 -0.83
CA THR A 75 -11.36 7.75 -0.53
C THR A 75 -10.18 8.20 -1.39
N ASN A 76 -10.44 8.53 -2.66
CA ASN A 76 -9.44 9.10 -3.56
C ASN A 76 -8.97 10.49 -3.12
N TRP A 77 -9.92 11.37 -2.83
CA TRP A 77 -9.66 12.76 -2.48
C TRP A 77 -8.92 12.87 -1.14
N THR A 78 -9.30 12.06 -0.15
CA THR A 78 -8.61 12.02 1.15
C THR A 78 -7.27 11.28 1.09
N THR A 79 -6.84 10.77 -0.06
CA THR A 79 -5.65 9.92 -0.23
C THR A 79 -5.62 8.67 0.67
N LYS A 80 -6.76 8.29 1.28
CA LYS A 80 -6.89 7.14 2.19
C LYS A 80 -7.27 5.86 1.44
N ASN A 81 -6.81 5.67 0.21
CA ASN A 81 -6.96 4.38 -0.47
C ASN A 81 -6.01 3.37 0.17
N LYS A 82 -6.44 2.86 1.32
CA LYS A 82 -5.71 1.86 2.08
C LYS A 82 -5.99 0.53 1.43
N PHE A 83 -4.99 0.02 0.73
CA PHE A 83 -4.98 -1.42 0.46
C PHE A 83 -5.09 -2.14 1.80
N PHE A 84 -5.94 -3.17 1.83
CA PHE A 84 -6.25 -3.88 3.07
C PHE A 84 -5.07 -4.68 3.64
N LYS A 85 -3.92 -4.73 2.95
CA LYS A 85 -2.67 -5.25 3.50
C LYS A 85 -1.68 -4.12 3.69
N LYS A 86 -1.03 -4.12 4.84
CA LYS A 86 0.09 -3.23 5.16
C LYS A 86 1.34 -4.06 5.41
N ILE A 87 2.49 -3.47 5.13
CA ILE A 87 3.79 -4.06 5.46
C ILE A 87 4.15 -3.57 6.86
N PHE A 88 4.01 -4.43 7.86
CA PHE A 88 4.45 -4.18 9.22
C PHE A 88 5.89 -4.64 9.33
N ILE A 89 6.81 -3.69 9.52
CA ILE A 89 8.23 -4.00 9.69
C ILE A 89 8.46 -4.49 11.12
N PHE A 90 8.01 -3.70 12.10
CA PHE A 90 8.06 -4.04 13.52
C PHE A 90 6.81 -3.59 14.26
N ASP A 91 6.52 -4.25 15.37
CA ASP A 91 5.39 -3.98 16.25
C ASP A 91 5.72 -4.44 17.68
N TYR A 92 6.29 -3.54 18.46
CA TYR A 92 6.72 -3.78 19.84
C TYR A 92 5.77 -3.11 20.82
N LYS A 93 5.25 -3.90 21.77
CA LYS A 93 4.51 -3.39 22.93
C LYS A 93 5.48 -3.23 24.09
N LEU A 94 5.47 -2.04 24.67
CA LEU A 94 6.34 -1.58 25.74
C LEU A 94 5.52 -1.22 26.96
N LYS A 95 6.08 -1.38 28.15
CA LYS A 95 5.46 -0.87 29.37
C LYS A 95 6.49 -0.01 30.10
N LEU A 96 6.41 1.30 29.90
CA LEU A 96 7.30 2.29 30.54
C LEU A 96 6.52 2.96 31.67
N ASN A 97 7.09 3.07 32.88
CA ASN A 97 6.45 3.71 34.03
C ASN A 97 4.95 3.38 34.20
N ASN A 98 4.58 2.10 34.14
CA ASN A 98 3.20 1.59 34.19
C ASN A 98 2.26 1.98 33.04
N GLN A 99 2.70 2.78 32.08
CA GLN A 99 1.96 3.10 30.86
C GLN A 99 2.35 2.12 29.74
N LYS A 100 1.35 1.67 28.97
CA LYS A 100 1.55 0.77 27.83
C LYS A 100 1.79 1.59 26.58
N PHE A 101 3.01 1.52 26.03
CA PHE A 101 3.39 2.12 24.77
C PHE A 101 3.42 1.07 23.66
N ARG A 102 3.23 1.48 22.41
CA ARG A 102 3.36 0.61 21.25
C ARG A 102 4.21 1.32 20.19
N ALA A 103 5.39 0.78 19.93
CA ALA A 103 6.26 1.22 18.85
C ALA A 103 5.98 0.36 17.61
N GLN A 104 5.45 0.97 16.56
CA GLN A 104 5.05 0.26 15.35
C GLN A 104 5.43 1.06 14.12
N ARG A 105 6.00 0.39 13.10
CA ARG A 105 6.17 0.95 11.75
C ARG A 105 5.43 0.10 10.74
N SER A 106 4.46 0.72 10.07
CA SER A 106 3.72 0.09 8.97
C SER A 106 3.81 0.95 7.72
N LEU A 107 4.04 0.32 6.58
CA LEU A 107 4.02 0.94 5.27
C LEU A 107 2.72 0.56 4.55
N GLU A 108 2.12 1.57 3.92
CA GLU A 108 1.00 1.35 3.02
C GLU A 108 1.58 0.91 1.66
N PHE A 109 1.21 -0.28 1.21
CA PHE A 109 1.61 -0.81 -0.09
C PHE A 109 0.35 -1.07 -0.89
N VAL A 110 0.12 -0.28 -1.94
CA VAL A 110 -1.05 -0.45 -2.82
C VAL A 110 -0.57 -1.06 -4.13
N PRO A 111 -0.91 -2.32 -4.43
CA PRO A 111 -0.46 -2.95 -5.66
C PRO A 111 -1.19 -2.36 -6.88
N ILE A 112 -0.50 -2.29 -8.03
CA ILE A 112 -1.05 -1.69 -9.26
C ILE A 112 -2.36 -2.35 -9.69
N TRP A 113 -2.48 -3.67 -9.57
CA TRP A 113 -3.70 -4.38 -9.96
C TRP A 113 -4.93 -3.89 -9.17
N PHE A 114 -4.75 -3.44 -7.93
CA PHE A 114 -5.84 -2.92 -7.10
C PHE A 114 -6.34 -1.58 -7.63
N TRP A 115 -5.44 -0.70 -8.06
CA TRP A 115 -5.81 0.54 -8.76
C TRP A 115 -6.54 0.28 -10.06
N ILE A 116 -6.09 -0.71 -10.85
CA ILE A 116 -6.75 -1.11 -12.10
C ILE A 116 -8.18 -1.60 -11.80
N CYS A 117 -8.36 -2.48 -10.81
CA CYS A 117 -9.69 -2.96 -10.41
C CYS A 117 -10.60 -1.81 -9.99
N ILE A 118 -10.09 -0.87 -9.19
CA ILE A 118 -10.85 0.28 -8.75
C ILE A 118 -11.28 1.16 -9.93
N ILE A 119 -10.37 1.50 -10.85
CA ILE A 119 -10.69 2.30 -12.04
C ILE A 119 -11.76 1.60 -12.88
N PHE A 120 -11.62 0.28 -13.07
CA PHE A 120 -12.58 -0.52 -13.81
C PHE A 120 -13.97 -0.54 -13.17
N TYR A 121 -14.07 -0.72 -11.86
CA TYR A 121 -15.36 -0.67 -11.15
C TYR A 121 -16.02 0.68 -11.27
N ASN A 122 -15.26 1.77 -11.13
CA ASN A 122 -15.82 3.11 -11.29
C ASN A 122 -16.31 3.37 -12.71
N PHE A 123 -15.58 2.89 -13.72
CA PHE A 123 -16.04 2.98 -15.10
C PHE A 123 -17.40 2.27 -15.29
N ILE A 124 -17.56 1.05 -14.77
CA ILE A 124 -18.84 0.32 -14.84
C ILE A 124 -19.96 1.07 -14.10
N ILE A 125 -19.70 1.56 -12.88
CA ILE A 125 -20.67 2.32 -12.08
C ILE A 125 -21.16 3.55 -12.85
N VAL A 126 -20.27 4.27 -13.52
CA VAL A 126 -20.63 5.43 -14.34
C VAL A 126 -21.51 5.03 -15.51
N VAL A 127 -21.20 3.91 -16.18
CA VAL A 127 -22.04 3.38 -17.26
C VAL A 127 -23.45 3.07 -16.75
N PHE A 128 -23.57 2.43 -15.58
CA PHE A 128 -24.88 2.14 -14.98
C PHE A 128 -25.67 3.41 -14.68
N ILE A 129 -25.05 4.41 -14.05
CA ILE A 129 -25.72 5.67 -13.72
C ILE A 129 -26.15 6.40 -15.00
N ASN A 130 -25.28 6.51 -16.00
CA ASN A 130 -25.62 7.19 -17.26
C ASN A 130 -26.73 6.46 -18.05
N TYR A 131 -26.76 5.13 -18.03
CA TYR A 131 -27.83 4.35 -18.63
C TYR A 131 -29.18 4.64 -17.95
N GLU A 132 -29.22 4.56 -16.62
CA GLU A 132 -30.44 4.81 -15.85
C GLU A 132 -30.89 6.28 -15.91
N ILE A 133 -29.97 7.24 -15.99
CA ILE A 133 -30.31 8.65 -16.23
C ILE A 133 -31.04 8.82 -17.56
N ASN A 134 -30.52 8.21 -18.63
CA ASN A 134 -31.06 8.40 -19.98
C ASN A 134 -32.35 7.62 -20.24
N ASN A 135 -32.55 6.47 -19.61
CA ASN A 135 -33.72 5.63 -19.85
C ASN A 135 -34.82 5.83 -18.80
N PHE A 136 -34.47 5.90 -17.52
CA PHE A 136 -35.46 5.99 -16.44
C PHE A 136 -35.77 7.43 -16.02
N LEU A 137 -34.75 8.29 -15.95
CA LEU A 137 -34.92 9.68 -15.48
C LEU A 137 -35.14 10.69 -16.61
N ASN A 138 -35.30 10.26 -17.85
CA ASN A 138 -35.44 11.19 -18.99
C ASN A 138 -36.62 12.16 -18.82
N ASN A 139 -37.71 11.68 -18.20
CA ASN A 139 -38.91 12.47 -17.95
C ASN A 139 -38.85 13.28 -16.63
N LYS A 140 -37.79 13.13 -15.82
CA LYS A 140 -37.61 13.83 -14.53
C LYS A 140 -36.41 14.77 -14.58
N ILE A 141 -36.64 15.92 -15.21
CA ILE A 141 -35.63 16.93 -15.56
C ILE A 141 -34.76 17.35 -14.36
N ILE A 142 -35.37 17.60 -13.20
CA ILE A 142 -34.65 18.07 -12.00
C ILE A 142 -33.70 16.98 -11.46
N SER A 143 -34.17 15.74 -11.30
CA SER A 143 -33.33 14.65 -10.82
C SER A 143 -32.22 14.28 -11.80
N LYS A 144 -32.47 14.40 -13.10
CA LYS A 144 -31.48 14.20 -14.16
C LYS A 144 -30.36 15.24 -14.05
N ALA A 145 -30.72 16.53 -14.01
CA ALA A 145 -29.73 17.62 -13.91
C ALA A 145 -28.87 17.53 -12.64
N LEU A 146 -29.46 17.16 -11.50
CA LEU A 146 -28.71 16.97 -10.25
C LEU A 146 -27.69 15.82 -10.35
N LEU A 147 -28.12 14.65 -10.85
CA LEU A 147 -27.24 13.49 -10.95
C LEU A 147 -26.13 13.68 -11.99
N GLU A 148 -26.43 14.28 -13.14
CA GLU A 148 -25.42 14.63 -14.16
C GLU A 148 -24.38 15.60 -13.61
N SER A 149 -24.83 16.64 -12.88
CA SER A 149 -23.93 17.60 -12.25
C SER A 149 -23.01 16.94 -11.22
N MET A 150 -23.57 16.07 -10.36
CA MET A 150 -22.79 15.34 -9.36
C MET A 150 -21.79 14.38 -9.98
N LEU A 151 -22.18 13.65 -11.04
CA LEU A 151 -21.28 12.79 -11.80
C LEU A 151 -20.08 13.59 -12.34
N ASN A 152 -20.34 14.71 -13.00
CA ASN A 152 -19.26 15.51 -13.60
C ASN A 152 -18.27 16.03 -12.55
N VAL A 153 -18.76 16.50 -11.40
CA VAL A 153 -17.93 16.99 -10.30
C VAL A 153 -17.11 15.87 -9.65
N MET A 154 -17.69 14.67 -9.50
CA MET A 154 -17.04 13.56 -8.80
C MET A 154 -16.05 12.80 -9.69
N LEU A 155 -16.36 12.62 -10.99
CA LEU A 155 -15.57 11.76 -11.88
C LEU A 155 -14.25 12.37 -12.31
N ILE A 156 -14.26 13.63 -12.75
CA ILE A 156 -13.07 14.24 -13.35
C ILE A 156 -11.90 14.28 -12.34
N PRO A 157 -12.08 14.80 -11.11
CA PRO A 157 -10.99 14.81 -10.13
C PRO A 157 -10.60 13.41 -9.65
N SER A 158 -11.56 12.49 -9.57
CA SER A 158 -11.32 11.13 -9.06
C SER A 158 -10.55 10.26 -10.06
N PHE A 159 -10.88 10.33 -11.36
CA PHE A 159 -10.11 9.68 -12.40
C PHE A 159 -8.71 10.28 -12.53
N LEU A 160 -8.60 11.62 -12.60
CA LEU A 160 -7.29 12.30 -12.70
C LEU A 160 -6.37 11.93 -11.53
N ASN A 161 -6.88 11.96 -10.29
CA ASN A 161 -6.10 11.56 -9.11
C ASN A 161 -5.70 10.08 -9.15
N SER A 162 -6.55 9.19 -9.65
CA SER A 162 -6.21 7.75 -9.76
C SER A 162 -5.12 7.50 -10.80
N PHE A 163 -5.19 8.16 -11.96
CA PHE A 163 -4.15 8.09 -13.00
C PHE A 163 -2.85 8.75 -12.54
N GLN A 164 -2.91 9.87 -11.83
CA GLN A 164 -1.74 10.49 -11.23
C GLN A 164 -1.09 9.56 -10.20
N LYS A 165 -1.86 8.90 -9.33
CA LYS A 165 -1.31 7.93 -8.37
C LYS A 165 -0.67 6.73 -9.06
N LEU A 166 -1.27 6.20 -10.12
CA LEU A 166 -0.67 5.15 -10.95
C LEU A 166 0.65 5.57 -11.59
N THR A 167 0.73 6.81 -12.07
CA THR A 167 1.93 7.32 -12.75
C THR A 167 3.02 7.81 -11.78
N GLN A 168 2.66 8.19 -10.55
CA GLN A 168 3.57 8.67 -9.52
C GLN A 168 4.11 7.57 -8.60
N SER A 169 3.30 6.54 -8.29
CA SER A 169 3.69 5.48 -7.34
C SER A 169 4.97 4.76 -7.73
N ASP A 170 5.23 4.65 -9.04
CA ASP A 170 6.43 3.98 -9.55
C ASP A 170 7.59 4.94 -9.82
N LYS A 171 7.35 6.22 -10.17
CA LYS A 171 8.41 7.18 -10.53
C LYS A 171 9.36 7.52 -9.38
N GLN A 172 8.86 7.62 -8.15
CA GLN A 172 9.73 7.89 -6.98
C GLN A 172 10.62 6.68 -6.67
N VAL A 173 10.04 5.48 -6.71
CA VAL A 173 10.81 4.24 -6.54
C VAL A 173 11.79 4.07 -7.69
N GLU A 174 11.37 4.28 -8.94
CA GLU A 174 12.22 4.09 -10.11
C GLU A 174 13.33 5.15 -10.23
N SER A 175 13.07 6.44 -9.98
CA SER A 175 14.09 7.49 -10.12
C SER A 175 15.05 7.59 -8.93
N ASN A 176 14.58 7.41 -7.69
CA ASN A 176 15.46 7.45 -6.52
C ASN A 176 16.23 6.13 -6.34
N TYR A 177 15.60 4.99 -6.67
CA TYR A 177 16.23 3.69 -6.45
C TYR A 177 17.18 3.27 -7.59
N ASN A 178 16.85 3.57 -8.86
CA ASN A 178 17.78 3.31 -9.97
C ASN A 178 19.06 4.17 -9.84
N ASN A 179 18.97 5.38 -9.28
CA ASN A 179 20.12 6.28 -9.26
C ASN A 179 20.97 6.23 -7.97
N LEU A 180 20.41 5.87 -6.80
CA LEU A 180 21.13 6.03 -5.52
C LEU A 180 21.43 4.74 -4.77
N ILE A 181 20.46 3.87 -4.50
CA ILE A 181 20.74 2.73 -3.58
C ILE A 181 21.16 1.47 -4.30
N LYS A 182 20.45 1.08 -5.37
CA LYS A 182 20.73 -0.17 -6.08
C LYS A 182 22.10 -0.13 -6.76
N ASN A 183 22.41 0.94 -7.46
CA ASN A 183 23.67 1.04 -8.20
C ASN A 183 24.89 1.30 -7.29
N GLN A 184 24.70 1.94 -6.13
CA GLN A 184 25.83 2.29 -5.24
C GLN A 184 26.09 1.25 -4.14
N TYR A 185 25.06 0.53 -3.68
CA TYR A 185 25.18 -0.34 -2.49
C TYR A 185 24.79 -1.81 -2.74
N PHE A 186 24.44 -2.21 -3.98
CA PHE A 186 24.23 -3.62 -4.34
C PHE A 186 25.46 -4.50 -4.03
N SER A 187 26.67 -3.92 -3.93
CA SER A 187 27.91 -4.62 -3.57
C SER A 187 28.21 -4.62 -2.07
N ASN A 188 27.37 -4.03 -1.21
CA ASN A 188 27.67 -3.86 0.21
C ASN A 188 26.66 -4.60 1.12
N GLU A 189 26.82 -5.92 1.22
CA GLU A 189 26.06 -6.75 2.17
C GLU A 189 26.24 -6.23 3.61
N SER A 190 27.42 -5.74 3.93
CA SER A 190 27.80 -5.21 5.25
C SER A 190 27.29 -3.80 5.56
N LEU A 191 26.34 -3.24 4.79
CA LEU A 191 25.85 -1.87 4.96
C LEU A 191 25.53 -1.51 6.42
N PHE A 192 24.86 -2.42 7.14
CA PHE A 192 24.43 -2.21 8.52
C PHE A 192 25.51 -2.50 9.58
N LYS A 193 26.68 -3.04 9.23
CA LYS A 193 27.73 -3.39 10.22
C LYS A 193 28.32 -2.17 10.92
N ASP A 194 28.39 -1.03 10.23
CA ASP A 194 28.95 0.21 10.77
C ASP A 194 27.88 1.22 11.22
N ALA A 195 26.63 0.79 11.31
CA ALA A 195 25.51 1.61 11.74
C ALA A 195 25.67 2.01 13.21
N LYS A 196 25.61 3.32 13.50
CA LYS A 196 25.67 3.85 14.86
C LYS A 196 24.45 4.72 15.14
N PHE A 197 23.85 4.54 16.32
CA PHE A 197 22.79 5.44 16.78
C PHE A 197 23.37 6.83 17.04
N VAL A 198 22.65 7.84 16.57
CA VAL A 198 22.89 9.23 16.93
C VAL A 198 22.40 9.46 18.36
N GLU A 199 22.86 10.54 18.99
CA GLU A 199 22.43 10.93 20.34
C GLU A 199 20.90 10.86 20.50
N ASN A 200 20.48 10.37 21.66
CA ASN A 200 19.08 10.16 22.04
C ASN A 200 18.29 9.19 21.12
N TYR A 201 18.97 8.40 20.27
CA TYR A 201 18.37 7.41 19.37
C TYR A 201 17.37 8.02 18.37
N LEU A 202 17.60 9.27 17.96
CA LEU A 202 16.72 9.95 16.98
C LEU A 202 16.74 9.29 15.61
N ASN A 203 17.92 8.80 15.20
CA ASN A 203 18.20 8.16 13.92
C ASN A 203 19.50 7.34 14.01
N VAL A 204 19.80 6.63 12.93
CA VAL A 204 21.03 5.86 12.76
C VAL A 204 21.86 6.46 11.62
N GLU A 205 23.16 6.57 11.83
CA GLU A 205 24.15 7.03 10.86
C GLU A 205 25.03 5.88 10.37
N PHE A 206 25.25 5.85 9.05
CA PHE A 206 26.08 4.87 8.37
C PHE A 206 27.37 5.57 7.93
N LYS A 207 28.35 5.62 8.83
CA LYS A 207 29.54 6.49 8.69
C LYS A 207 30.33 6.28 7.39
N LYS A 208 30.50 5.03 6.95
CA LYS A 208 31.26 4.71 5.73
C LYS A 208 30.58 5.20 4.44
N ASN A 209 29.24 5.31 4.46
CA ASN A 209 28.44 5.51 3.26
C ASN A 209 27.73 6.87 3.26
N LYS A 210 27.93 7.69 4.31
CA LYS A 210 27.26 8.99 4.51
C LYS A 210 25.72 8.92 4.40
N LEU A 211 25.13 7.77 4.75
CA LEU A 211 23.69 7.59 4.79
C LEU A 211 23.17 7.84 6.21
N THR A 212 21.93 8.32 6.30
CA THR A 212 21.22 8.50 7.57
C THR A 212 19.82 7.90 7.49
N SER A 213 19.36 7.27 8.56
CA SER A 213 17.97 6.85 8.65
C SER A 213 17.04 8.05 8.87
N LYS A 214 15.78 7.89 8.51
CA LYS A 214 14.74 8.87 8.83
C LYS A 214 14.59 9.02 10.35
N LYS A 215 14.28 10.23 10.81
CA LYS A 215 13.99 10.51 12.22
C LYS A 215 12.65 9.89 12.62
N GLY A 216 12.54 9.43 13.86
CA GLY A 216 11.29 8.87 14.41
C GLY A 216 11.01 7.41 14.04
N LEU A 217 11.99 6.70 13.46
CA LEU A 217 11.94 5.25 13.28
C LEU A 217 12.23 4.49 14.58
N PHE A 218 13.01 5.09 15.45
CA PHE A 218 13.44 4.53 16.73
C PHE A 218 12.76 5.28 17.87
N ILE A 219 12.75 4.66 19.04
CA ILE A 219 12.17 5.24 20.24
C ILE A 219 13.19 6.22 20.83
N PHE A 220 12.78 7.48 20.91
CA PHE A 220 13.57 8.55 21.48
C PHE A 220 13.85 8.30 22.96
N ILE A 221 15.09 8.54 23.38
CA ILE A 221 15.51 8.42 24.78
C ILE A 221 15.84 9.82 25.31
N ASN A 222 15.05 10.30 26.27
CA ASN A 222 15.45 11.42 27.13
C ASN A 222 15.85 10.88 28.51
N SER A 223 17.15 10.86 28.80
CA SER A 223 17.65 10.36 30.09
C SER A 223 17.24 11.21 31.29
N LYS A 224 16.72 12.43 31.08
CA LYS A 224 16.20 13.29 32.15
C LYS A 224 14.80 12.88 32.63
N ASP A 225 14.00 12.27 31.76
CA ASP A 225 12.58 11.97 32.02
C ASP A 225 12.31 10.47 32.25
N LEU A 226 13.33 9.62 32.05
CA LEU A 226 13.21 8.17 32.06
C LEU A 226 14.09 7.53 33.13
N ASN A 227 13.57 6.49 33.78
CA ASN A 227 14.33 5.67 34.71
C ASN A 227 15.41 4.87 33.97
N GLU A 228 16.53 4.54 34.63
CA GLU A 228 17.63 3.78 34.02
C GLU A 228 17.18 2.43 33.45
N LYS A 229 16.24 1.75 34.12
CA LYS A 229 15.64 0.49 33.64
C LYS A 229 14.90 0.67 32.32
N ASP A 230 14.10 1.73 32.21
CA ASP A 230 13.33 2.08 31.02
C ASP A 230 14.26 2.45 29.87
N VAL A 231 15.33 3.20 30.15
CA VAL A 231 16.38 3.52 29.17
C VAL A 231 17.02 2.25 28.61
N LEU A 232 17.38 1.29 29.46
CA LEU A 232 17.96 0.02 29.03
C LEU A 232 16.99 -0.82 28.19
N GLU A 233 15.71 -0.84 28.54
CA GLU A 233 14.68 -1.55 27.77
C GLU A 233 14.50 -0.92 26.37
N ILE A 234 14.43 0.41 26.31
CA ILE A 234 14.32 1.14 25.04
C ILE A 234 15.55 0.90 24.15
N LYS A 235 16.76 0.92 24.70
CA LYS A 235 17.99 0.60 23.96
C LYS A 235 17.93 -0.78 23.33
N LYS A 236 17.53 -1.81 24.09
CA LYS A 236 17.37 -3.18 23.60
C LYS A 236 16.36 -3.27 22.47
N ILE A 237 15.27 -2.49 22.52
CA ILE A 237 14.26 -2.49 21.45
C ILE A 237 14.78 -1.77 20.21
N ASN A 238 15.44 -0.64 20.36
CA ASN A 238 16.04 0.06 19.23
C ASN A 238 17.09 -0.82 18.51
N GLU A 239 17.90 -1.57 19.26
CA GLU A 239 18.81 -2.57 18.70
C GLU A 239 18.07 -3.70 17.97
N LYS A 240 16.97 -4.23 18.54
CA LYS A 240 16.13 -5.22 17.85
C LYS A 240 15.56 -4.68 16.54
N ILE A 241 15.05 -3.46 16.53
CA ILE A 241 14.55 -2.79 15.33
C ILE A 241 15.67 -2.70 14.28
N LEU A 242 16.86 -2.24 14.66
CA LEU A 242 18.01 -2.14 13.74
C LEU A 242 18.41 -3.52 13.18
N ASN A 243 18.42 -4.55 14.03
CA ASN A 243 18.70 -5.93 13.62
C ASN A 243 17.66 -6.49 12.64
N GLU A 244 16.38 -6.14 12.79
CA GLU A 244 15.35 -6.52 11.81
C GLU A 244 15.62 -5.89 10.43
N TYR A 245 15.97 -4.61 10.37
CA TYR A 245 16.37 -3.96 9.11
C TYR A 245 17.65 -4.55 8.53
N SER A 246 18.64 -4.87 9.37
CA SER A 246 19.87 -5.55 8.93
C SER A 246 19.58 -6.93 8.34
N ASN A 247 18.71 -7.71 8.96
CA ASN A 247 18.28 -9.02 8.43
C ASN A 247 17.50 -8.87 7.12
N LEU A 248 16.62 -7.87 7.02
CA LEU A 248 15.93 -7.55 5.77
C LEU A 248 16.92 -7.18 4.66
N TRP A 249 17.98 -6.44 4.99
CA TRP A 249 19.01 -6.03 4.03
C TRP A 249 19.81 -7.23 3.54
N SER A 250 20.26 -8.11 4.43
CA SER A 250 20.99 -9.32 4.04
C SER A 250 20.13 -10.23 3.14
N ASN A 251 18.85 -10.43 3.47
CA ASN A 251 17.92 -11.16 2.60
C ASN A 251 17.72 -10.46 1.26
N TYR A 252 17.71 -9.13 1.25
CA TYR A 252 17.55 -8.38 0.01
C TYR A 252 18.79 -8.47 -0.88
N TYR A 253 19.98 -8.35 -0.29
CA TYR A 253 21.26 -8.56 -0.94
C TYR A 253 21.36 -9.94 -1.57
N GLU A 254 20.99 -11.01 -0.85
CA GLU A 254 20.96 -12.37 -1.39
C GLU A 254 20.05 -12.48 -2.63
N LEU A 255 18.86 -11.86 -2.58
CA LEU A 255 17.93 -11.83 -3.71
C LEU A 255 18.55 -11.13 -4.92
N LEU A 256 19.18 -9.98 -4.67
CA LEU A 256 19.81 -9.12 -5.66
C LEU A 256 21.00 -9.81 -6.36
N GLU A 257 21.91 -10.39 -5.58
CA GLU A 257 23.05 -11.16 -6.06
C GLU A 257 22.58 -12.34 -6.94
N GLN A 258 21.65 -13.13 -6.42
CA GLN A 258 21.10 -14.27 -7.16
C GLN A 258 20.31 -13.84 -8.41
N ASN A 259 19.71 -12.64 -8.40
CA ASN A 259 19.02 -12.09 -9.56
C ASN A 259 20.02 -11.74 -10.68
N SER A 260 21.19 -11.19 -10.33
CA SER A 260 22.24 -10.82 -11.29
C SER A 260 22.91 -12.02 -11.96
N VAL A 261 23.02 -13.15 -11.24
CA VAL A 261 23.72 -14.35 -11.72
C VAL A 261 22.83 -15.24 -12.60
N MET A 262 21.50 -15.16 -12.46
CA MET A 262 20.58 -16.08 -13.14
C MET A 262 19.96 -15.49 -14.41
N LYS A 263 20.15 -16.17 -15.55
CA LYS A 263 19.35 -15.93 -16.78
C LYS A 263 17.93 -16.45 -16.58
N PHE A 264 17.01 -15.60 -16.10
CA PHE A 264 15.61 -16.00 -15.91
C PHE A 264 14.77 -15.90 -17.19
N SER A 265 13.66 -16.65 -17.20
CA SER A 265 12.59 -16.46 -18.17
C SER A 265 11.74 -15.20 -17.88
N SER A 266 11.19 -14.58 -18.93
CA SER A 266 10.46 -13.30 -18.87
C SER A 266 9.34 -13.25 -17.83
N LYS A 267 8.55 -14.32 -17.67
CA LYS A 267 7.48 -14.42 -16.66
C LYS A 267 8.01 -14.44 -15.22
N ARG A 268 9.20 -14.99 -14.99
CA ARG A 268 9.79 -15.13 -13.65
C ARG A 268 10.51 -13.85 -13.21
N ASN A 269 11.15 -13.16 -14.16
CA ASN A 269 11.66 -11.80 -13.96
C ASN A 269 10.56 -10.87 -13.47
N LYS A 270 9.37 -10.92 -14.08
CA LYS A 270 8.22 -10.11 -13.61
C LYS A 270 7.84 -10.37 -12.16
N ARG A 271 7.90 -11.62 -11.68
CA ARG A 271 7.53 -11.95 -10.27
C ARG A 271 8.61 -11.57 -9.27
N LEU A 272 9.88 -11.77 -9.61
CA LEU A 272 11.01 -11.34 -8.77
C LEU A 272 11.07 -9.81 -8.69
N PHE A 273 10.82 -9.12 -9.80
CA PHE A 273 10.67 -7.67 -9.85
C PHE A 273 9.65 -7.14 -8.83
N TRP A 274 8.50 -7.80 -8.66
CA TRP A 274 7.52 -7.39 -7.64
C TRP A 274 8.01 -7.60 -6.20
N ILE A 275 8.79 -8.66 -5.95
CA ILE A 275 9.38 -8.91 -4.63
C ILE A 275 10.45 -7.87 -4.33
N GLU A 276 11.29 -7.57 -5.31
CA GLU A 276 12.31 -6.52 -5.24
C GLU A 276 11.70 -5.18 -4.85
N ARG A 277 10.62 -4.77 -5.52
CA ARG A 277 9.91 -3.51 -5.21
C ARG A 277 9.40 -3.43 -3.77
N ILE A 278 9.03 -4.56 -3.17
CA ILE A 278 8.61 -4.58 -1.77
C ILE A 278 9.79 -4.24 -0.84
N TYR A 279 10.97 -4.78 -1.12
CA TYR A 279 12.19 -4.42 -0.39
C TYR A 279 12.56 -2.95 -0.63
N ASP A 280 12.42 -2.45 -1.87
CA ASP A 280 12.69 -1.05 -2.20
C ASP A 280 11.83 -0.10 -1.36
N HIS A 281 10.54 -0.37 -1.25
CA HIS A 281 9.64 0.43 -0.41
C HIS A 281 10.06 0.44 1.07
N ILE A 282 10.57 -0.67 1.60
CA ILE A 282 11.07 -0.75 2.98
C ILE A 282 12.28 0.16 3.16
N PHE A 283 13.26 0.10 2.26
CA PHE A 283 14.49 0.86 2.41
C PHE A 283 14.35 2.34 2.03
N LEU A 284 13.47 2.68 1.09
CA LEU A 284 13.09 4.06 0.79
C LEU A 284 12.39 4.74 1.96
N ASP A 285 11.59 4.00 2.75
CA ASP A 285 11.00 4.54 3.97
C ASP A 285 12.01 4.68 5.12
N PHE A 286 13.00 3.78 5.15
CA PHE A 286 14.04 3.76 6.18
C PHE A 286 15.07 4.87 6.02
N PHE A 287 15.61 5.07 4.81
CA PHE A 287 16.66 6.06 4.56
C PHE A 287 16.08 7.46 4.36
N LYS A 288 16.81 8.47 4.86
CA LYS A 288 16.54 9.87 4.52
C LYS A 288 17.27 10.17 3.22
N LEU A 289 16.58 9.99 2.09
CA LEU A 289 17.03 10.32 0.74
C LEU A 289 16.52 11.69 0.30
#